data_AF-A0A2G2YU45-F1
#
_entry.id   AF-A0A2G2YU45-F1
#
_cell.length_a   1.000
_cell.length_b   1.000
_cell.length_c   1.000
_cell.angle_alpha   90.00
_cell.angle_beta   90.00
_cell.angle_gamma   90.00
#
_symmetry.space_group_name_H-M   'P 1'
#
loop_
_entity.id
_entity.type
_entity.pdbx_description
1 polymer ?
#
loop_
_entity_poly.entity_id
_entity_poly.type
_entity_poly.pdbx_seq_one_letter_code
_entity_poly.pdbx_strand_id
1 'polypeptide(L)'
;MGGIGKTTLANKLFCDPFIVSRFDIRAKVTITQEYCTRNVLLDLLFSISGSGRTGGLCEQQDDGQLADQLQKLLKGRRYLIVIDDIWAKEAWDDIKLCFPDCNCRSRILMTTRNMEVAEYASSGKLPYQLLFLSSVESWNLLYEKVFVKECFSPEFENIGKQIALNCKGLPLTIVVISGLLQKIGKSLDKWKSVAENVSSVVSTDLDVQCMKVLALSYHHLPQHLRACFLYFAIFPVDKLIFVNKLVRLWAAEGFLKVDEMKNMEEVG
;
A
#
# COMPACT_ATOMS: atom_id res chain seq x y z
N MET A 1 -5.42 1.74 -12.08
CA MET A 1 -3.98 1.43 -12.02
C MET A 1 -3.46 1.22 -10.59
N GLY A 2 -2.57 0.25 -10.40
CA GLY A 2 -1.85 0.00 -9.13
C GLY A 2 -0.70 0.98 -8.90
N GLY A 3 -0.20 1.11 -7.67
CA GLY A 3 0.99 1.93 -7.36
C GLY A 3 0.85 3.46 -7.45
N ILE A 4 -0.33 3.98 -7.81
CA ILE A 4 -0.58 5.43 -7.96
C ILE A 4 -0.75 6.20 -6.63
N GLY A 5 -0.83 5.48 -5.49
CA GLY A 5 -0.93 6.11 -4.16
C GLY A 5 -2.33 6.25 -3.57
N LYS A 6 -3.32 5.51 -4.05
CA LYS A 6 -4.71 5.50 -3.49
C LYS A 6 -4.73 5.21 -1.99
N THR A 7 -4.10 4.10 -1.58
CA THR A 7 -3.95 3.72 -0.17
C THR A 7 -3.20 4.78 0.63
N THR A 8 -2.15 5.36 0.06
CA THR A 8 -1.38 6.45 0.70
C THR A 8 -2.26 7.67 0.98
N LEU A 9 -3.07 8.10 0.00
CA LEU A 9 -4.00 9.21 0.16
C LEU A 9 -5.08 8.89 1.20
N ALA A 10 -5.67 7.69 1.14
CA ALA A 10 -6.68 7.27 2.10
C ALA A 10 -6.12 7.25 3.53
N ASN A 11 -4.90 6.74 3.73
CA ASN A 11 -4.22 6.75 5.02
C ASN A 11 -3.95 8.18 5.51
N LYS A 12 -3.50 9.07 4.62
CA LYS A 12 -3.24 10.47 4.96
C LYS A 12 -4.51 11.16 5.46
N LEU A 13 -5.64 10.96 4.78
CA LEU A 13 -6.94 11.49 5.21
C LEU A 13 -7.43 10.84 6.51
N PHE A 14 -7.25 9.54 6.65
CA PHE A 14 -7.68 8.79 7.85
C PHE A 14 -6.96 9.23 9.12
N CYS A 15 -5.69 9.63 9.01
CA CYS A 15 -4.84 10.07 10.11
C CYS A 15 -4.79 11.60 10.29
N ASP A 16 -5.42 12.38 9.41
CA ASP A 16 -5.38 13.84 9.47
C ASP A 16 -6.10 14.35 10.75
N PRO A 17 -5.44 15.12 11.63
CA PRO A 17 -6.03 15.55 12.91
C PRO A 17 -7.36 16.32 12.78
N PHE A 18 -7.52 17.09 11.70
CA PHE A 18 -8.73 17.85 11.45
C PHE A 18 -9.89 16.96 10.98
N ILE A 19 -9.58 15.88 10.26
CA ILE A 19 -10.57 14.86 9.91
C ILE A 19 -10.89 14.04 11.16
N VAL A 20 -9.87 13.55 11.88
CA VAL A 20 -10.00 12.70 13.06
C VAL A 20 -10.91 13.31 14.11
N SER A 21 -10.75 14.60 14.41
CA SER A 21 -11.56 15.31 15.41
C SER A 21 -13.06 15.41 15.09
N ARG A 22 -13.46 15.07 13.86
CA ARG A 22 -14.86 15.20 13.40
C ARG A 22 -15.68 13.91 13.48
N PHE A 23 -15.06 12.77 13.76
CA PHE A 23 -15.72 11.45 13.74
C PHE A 23 -15.59 10.75 15.09
N ASP A 24 -16.70 10.20 15.58
CA ASP A 24 -16.77 9.48 16.85
C ASP A 24 -16.15 8.08 16.72
N ILE A 25 -16.29 7.48 15.53
CA ILE A 25 -15.77 6.15 15.21
C ILE A 25 -14.95 6.24 13.94
N ARG A 26 -13.81 5.57 13.93
CA ARG A 26 -12.99 5.39 12.74
C ARG A 26 -12.59 3.94 12.62
N ALA A 27 -12.70 3.39 11.42
CA ALA A 27 -12.26 2.03 11.14
C ALA A 27 -11.60 1.97 9.76
N LYS A 28 -10.66 1.05 9.59
CA LYS A 28 -10.06 0.75 8.30
C LYS A 28 -10.02 -0.76 8.08
N VAL A 29 -10.34 -1.17 6.86
CA VAL A 29 -10.17 -2.54 6.38
C VAL A 29 -9.62 -2.54 4.96
N THR A 30 -8.85 -3.56 4.60
CA THR A 30 -8.38 -3.80 3.23
C THR A 30 -9.05 -5.07 2.72
N ILE A 31 -9.65 -5.00 1.53
CA ILE A 31 -10.28 -6.15 0.88
C ILE A 31 -9.22 -6.94 0.13
N THR A 32 -8.97 -8.16 0.59
CA THR A 32 -8.08 -9.11 -0.08
C THR A 32 -8.73 -9.66 -1.35
N GLN A 33 -7.93 -10.07 -2.33
CA GLN A 33 -8.42 -10.69 -3.56
C GLN A 33 -9.20 -11.99 -3.28
N GLU A 34 -8.76 -12.77 -2.29
CA GLU A 34 -9.56 -13.83 -1.68
C GLU A 34 -10.60 -13.19 -0.74
N TYR A 35 -11.66 -12.65 -1.34
CA TYR A 35 -12.70 -11.94 -0.60
C TYR A 35 -13.47 -12.89 0.32
N CYS A 36 -13.63 -12.48 1.57
CA CYS A 36 -14.46 -13.16 2.55
C CYS A 36 -15.16 -12.12 3.44
N THR A 37 -16.48 -12.03 3.32
CA THR A 37 -17.33 -11.07 4.05
C THR A 37 -17.09 -11.15 5.56
N ARG A 38 -17.03 -12.37 6.10
CA ARG A 38 -16.71 -12.63 7.51
C ARG A 38 -15.43 -11.94 7.98
N ASN A 39 -14.34 -12.09 7.21
CA ASN A 39 -13.05 -11.49 7.56
C ASN A 39 -13.14 -9.96 7.56
N VAL A 40 -13.87 -9.37 6.60
CA VAL A 40 -14.07 -7.91 6.55
C VAL A 40 -14.85 -7.42 7.79
N LEU A 41 -15.91 -8.11 8.18
CA LEU A 41 -16.68 -7.77 9.39
C LEU A 41 -15.83 -7.85 10.65
N LEU A 42 -15.06 -8.94 10.80
CA LEU A 42 -14.15 -9.13 11.93
C LEU A 42 -13.07 -8.04 11.98
N ASP A 43 -12.44 -7.72 10.85
CA ASP A 43 -11.41 -6.69 10.77
C ASP A 43 -11.96 -5.30 11.11
N LEU A 44 -13.19 -4.97 10.68
CA LEU A 44 -13.87 -3.73 11.04
C LEU A 44 -14.20 -3.67 12.53
N LEU A 45 -14.79 -4.73 13.10
CA LEU A 45 -15.10 -4.81 14.53
C LEU A 45 -13.85 -4.69 15.39
N PHE A 46 -12.77 -5.35 14.98
CA PHE A 46 -11.45 -5.25 15.59
C PHE A 46 -10.90 -3.82 15.52
N SER A 47 -10.97 -3.20 14.33
CA SER A 47 -10.50 -1.83 14.13
C SER A 47 -11.26 -0.81 14.98
N ILE A 48 -12.54 -1.02 15.26
CA ILE A 48 -13.37 -0.12 16.09
C ILE A 48 -13.08 -0.31 17.57
N SER A 49 -12.89 -1.55 18.02
CA SER A 49 -12.82 -1.89 19.44
C SER A 49 -11.47 -1.53 20.08
N GLY A 50 -10.42 -1.26 19.29
CA GLY A 50 -9.08 -0.85 19.77
C GLY A 50 -8.32 -1.91 20.57
N SER A 51 -8.98 -3.01 20.93
CA SER A 51 -8.44 -4.18 21.62
C SER A 51 -7.92 -5.17 20.59
N GLY A 52 -6.70 -5.68 20.81
CA GLY A 52 -6.21 -6.99 20.31
C GLY A 52 -7.36 -8.01 20.23
N ARG A 53 -7.40 -8.85 19.17
CA ARG A 53 -8.50 -9.80 18.85
C ARG A 53 -9.24 -10.18 20.11
N THR A 54 -10.43 -9.63 20.34
CA THR A 54 -11.27 -9.98 21.49
C THR A 54 -11.52 -11.47 21.40
N GLY A 55 -10.79 -12.23 22.22
CA GLY A 55 -10.64 -13.67 22.08
C GLY A 55 -11.99 -14.38 22.05
N GLY A 56 -12.12 -15.31 21.10
CA GLY A 56 -13.14 -16.36 21.07
C GLY A 56 -14.57 -15.96 20.71
N LEU A 57 -15.08 -14.82 21.19
CA LEU A 57 -16.52 -14.51 21.11
C LEU A 57 -16.98 -14.18 19.67
N CYS A 58 -16.25 -13.34 18.93
CA CYS A 58 -16.62 -13.05 17.54
C CYS A 58 -16.32 -14.21 16.58
N GLU A 59 -15.37 -15.10 16.91
CA GLU A 59 -15.05 -16.24 16.05
C GLU A 59 -16.15 -17.31 16.04
N GLN A 60 -16.99 -17.37 17.08
CA GLN A 60 -18.14 -18.30 17.17
C GLN A 60 -19.46 -17.74 16.64
N GLN A 61 -19.55 -16.43 16.39
CA GLN A 61 -20.75 -15.78 15.86
C GLN A 61 -20.93 -16.09 14.37
N ASP A 62 -22.17 -16.20 13.89
CA ASP A 62 -22.44 -16.24 12.44
C ASP A 62 -22.26 -14.84 11.80
N ASP A 63 -22.20 -14.79 10.47
CA ASP A 63 -21.94 -13.54 9.74
C ASP A 63 -23.06 -12.50 9.92
N GLY A 64 -24.30 -12.93 10.12
CA GLY A 64 -25.44 -12.06 10.40
C GLY A 64 -25.32 -11.41 11.78
N GLN A 65 -24.87 -12.16 12.79
CA GLN A 65 -24.59 -11.64 14.13
C GLN A 65 -23.44 -10.62 14.11
N LEU A 66 -22.38 -10.89 13.34
CA LEU A 66 -21.27 -9.94 13.16
C LEU A 66 -21.75 -8.65 12.49
N ALA A 67 -22.58 -8.76 11.45
CA ALA A 67 -23.16 -7.62 10.75
C ALA A 67 -24.08 -6.79 11.67
N ASP A 68 -24.95 -7.44 12.44
CA ASP A 68 -25.84 -6.77 13.41
C ASP A 68 -25.03 -6.07 14.53
N GLN A 69 -23.99 -6.72 15.03
CA GLN A 69 -23.08 -6.10 16.01
C GLN A 69 -22.39 -4.86 15.43
N LEU A 70 -21.88 -4.92 14.20
CA LEU A 70 -21.28 -3.78 13.52
C LEU A 70 -22.29 -2.64 13.35
N GLN A 71 -23.51 -2.95 12.87
CA GLN A 71 -24.58 -1.96 12.74
C GLN A 71 -24.91 -1.29 14.06
N LYS A 72 -25.08 -2.07 15.14
CA LYS A 72 -25.37 -1.54 16.48
C LYS A 72 -24.27 -0.62 16.99
N LEU A 73 -23.01 -0.93 16.72
CA LEU A 73 -21.89 -0.05 17.06
C LEU A 73 -21.92 1.26 16.26
N LEU A 74 -22.26 1.22 14.98
CA LEU A 74 -22.24 2.42 14.13
C LEU A 74 -23.49 3.30 14.30
N LYS A 75 -24.62 2.71 14.71
CA LYS A 75 -25.92 3.39 14.78
C LYS A 75 -25.89 4.61 15.70
N GLY A 76 -26.39 5.74 15.20
CA GLY A 76 -26.48 7.01 15.95
C GLY A 76 -25.14 7.73 16.16
N ARG A 77 -24.02 7.21 15.64
CA ARG A 77 -22.69 7.80 15.76
C ARG A 77 -22.17 8.25 14.40
N ARG A 78 -21.34 9.29 14.37
CA ARG A 78 -20.69 9.76 13.15
C ARG A 78 -19.43 8.94 12.91
N TYR A 79 -19.42 8.10 11.89
CA TYR A 79 -18.29 7.24 11.57
C TYR A 79 -17.58 7.63 10.28
N LEU A 80 -16.27 7.37 10.23
CA LEU A 80 -15.46 7.34 9.01
C LEU A 80 -14.89 5.94 8.84
N ILE A 81 -15.30 5.25 7.77
CA ILE A 81 -14.80 3.90 7.46
C ILE A 81 -14.01 3.95 6.17
N VAL A 82 -12.79 3.46 6.20
CA VAL A 82 -11.94 3.30 5.02
C VAL A 82 -11.98 1.85 4.57
N ILE A 83 -12.41 1.61 3.33
CA ILE A 83 -12.44 0.29 2.71
C ILE A 83 -11.48 0.33 1.52
N ASP A 84 -10.31 -0.29 1.70
CA ASP A 84 -9.18 -0.20 0.79
C ASP A 84 -9.15 -1.38 -0.19
N ASP A 85 -8.82 -1.10 -1.46
CA ASP A 85 -8.63 -2.04 -2.57
C ASP A 85 -9.83 -2.97 -2.86
N ILE A 86 -11.04 -2.42 -3.05
CA ILE A 86 -12.21 -3.21 -3.48
C ILE A 86 -12.04 -3.68 -4.93
N TRP A 87 -12.21 -4.99 -5.16
CA TRP A 87 -12.02 -5.60 -6.48
C TRP A 87 -13.30 -5.74 -7.31
N ALA A 88 -14.45 -5.94 -6.68
CA ALA A 88 -15.69 -6.32 -7.34
C ALA A 88 -16.93 -5.64 -6.72
N LYS A 89 -18.04 -5.58 -7.46
CA LYS A 89 -19.29 -4.91 -7.02
C LYS A 89 -19.97 -5.71 -5.91
N GLU A 90 -19.88 -7.04 -6.02
CA GLU A 90 -20.41 -8.03 -5.09
C GLU A 90 -19.82 -7.82 -3.69
N ALA A 91 -18.50 -7.60 -3.61
CA ALA A 91 -17.81 -7.35 -2.35
C ALA A 91 -18.34 -6.11 -1.61
N TRP A 92 -18.81 -5.10 -2.35
CA TRP A 92 -19.49 -3.94 -1.79
C TRP A 92 -20.94 -4.26 -1.42
N ASP A 93 -21.67 -4.97 -2.27
CA ASP A 93 -23.07 -5.36 -2.03
C ASP A 93 -23.25 -6.19 -0.76
N ASP A 94 -22.30 -7.07 -0.47
CA ASP A 94 -22.32 -7.94 0.70
C ASP A 94 -22.17 -7.18 2.02
N ILE A 95 -21.48 -6.03 2.02
CA ILE A 95 -21.19 -5.27 3.25
C ILE A 95 -21.92 -3.95 3.36
N LYS A 96 -22.45 -3.38 2.26
CA LYS A 96 -23.07 -2.04 2.26
C LYS A 96 -24.20 -1.89 3.28
N LEU A 97 -24.96 -2.97 3.51
CA LEU A 97 -26.07 -2.99 4.46
C LEU A 97 -25.62 -2.95 5.93
N CYS A 98 -24.33 -3.20 6.20
CA CYS A 98 -23.77 -3.13 7.54
C CYS A 98 -23.54 -1.69 8.03
N PHE A 99 -23.70 -0.70 7.16
CA PHE A 99 -23.42 0.71 7.44
C PHE A 99 -24.72 1.53 7.53
N PRO A 100 -25.25 1.79 8.73
CA PRO A 100 -26.53 2.49 8.88
C PRO A 100 -26.41 3.97 8.56
N ASP A 101 -27.21 4.46 7.62
CA ASP A 101 -27.37 5.91 7.39
C ASP A 101 -28.43 6.49 8.33
N CYS A 102 -27.97 7.02 9.47
CA CYS A 102 -28.81 7.68 10.45
C CYS A 102 -28.78 9.22 10.30
N ASN A 103 -28.39 9.76 9.14
CA ASN A 103 -28.16 11.19 8.92
C ASN A 103 -27.11 11.82 9.87
N CYS A 104 -26.25 11.01 10.49
CA CYS A 104 -25.17 11.44 11.39
C CYS A 104 -23.98 12.10 10.66
N ARG A 105 -24.10 12.32 9.34
CA ARG A 105 -23.04 12.77 8.43
C ARG A 105 -21.83 11.82 8.37
N SER A 106 -22.07 10.53 8.56
CA SER A 106 -21.07 9.48 8.41
C SER A 106 -20.51 9.44 6.98
N ARG A 107 -19.30 8.90 6.82
CA ARG A 107 -18.58 8.82 5.55
C ARG A 107 -17.93 7.45 5.39
N ILE A 108 -17.96 6.95 4.16
CA ILE A 108 -17.19 5.78 3.75
C ILE A 108 -16.25 6.26 2.65
N LEU A 109 -14.95 6.03 2.85
CA LEU A 109 -13.93 6.27 1.84
C LEU A 109 -13.51 4.92 1.27
N MET A 110 -13.78 4.73 -0.01
CA MET A 110 -13.45 3.51 -0.72
C MET A 110 -12.30 3.76 -1.69
N THR A 111 -11.37 2.80 -1.82
CA THR A 111 -10.37 2.80 -2.89
C THR A 111 -10.56 1.56 -3.76
N THR A 112 -10.38 1.71 -5.07
CA THR A 112 -10.43 0.60 -6.02
C THR A 112 -9.56 0.92 -7.23
N ARG A 113 -9.13 -0.11 -7.95
CA ARG A 113 -8.44 0.02 -9.24
C ARG A 113 -9.41 0.02 -10.42
N ASN A 114 -10.66 -0.39 -10.21
CA ASN A 114 -11.68 -0.57 -11.24
C ASN A 114 -12.66 0.60 -11.21
N MET A 115 -12.75 1.35 -12.32
CA MET A 115 -13.64 2.51 -12.44
C MET A 115 -15.12 2.10 -12.33
N GLU A 116 -15.50 0.95 -12.88
CA GLU A 116 -16.90 0.48 -12.83
C GLU A 116 -17.35 0.17 -11.40
N VAL A 117 -16.45 -0.35 -10.56
CA VAL A 117 -16.72 -0.59 -9.13
C VAL A 117 -16.87 0.75 -8.42
N ALA A 118 -16.03 1.73 -8.74
CA ALA A 118 -16.09 3.06 -8.17
C ALA A 118 -17.42 3.77 -8.51
N GLU A 119 -17.82 3.76 -9.77
CA GLU A 119 -19.06 4.36 -10.25
C GLU A 119 -20.28 3.69 -9.61
N TYR A 120 -20.29 2.36 -9.55
CA TYR A 120 -21.37 1.58 -8.93
C TYR A 120 -21.56 1.95 -7.45
N ALA A 121 -20.47 1.99 -6.67
CA ALA A 121 -20.54 2.28 -5.24
C ALA A 121 -20.79 3.77 -4.93
N SER A 122 -20.48 4.69 -5.85
CA SER A 122 -20.54 6.13 -5.61
C SER A 122 -21.95 6.72 -5.54
N SER A 123 -23.00 5.90 -5.72
CA SER A 123 -24.41 6.31 -5.57
C SER A 123 -24.76 7.56 -6.39
N GLY A 124 -24.29 7.61 -7.64
CA GLY A 124 -24.52 8.71 -8.58
C GLY A 124 -23.56 9.90 -8.48
N LYS A 125 -22.56 9.86 -7.59
CA LYS A 125 -21.47 10.84 -7.57
C LYS A 125 -20.31 10.39 -8.46
N LEU A 126 -19.62 11.37 -9.05
CA LEU A 126 -18.39 11.11 -9.81
C LEU A 126 -17.28 10.63 -8.87
N PRO A 127 -16.66 9.46 -9.13
CA PRO A 127 -15.51 9.01 -8.38
C PRO A 127 -14.32 9.97 -8.51
N TYR A 128 -13.54 10.09 -7.44
CA TYR A 128 -12.29 10.85 -7.50
C TYR A 128 -11.18 10.01 -8.15
N GLN A 129 -10.80 10.37 -9.38
CA GLN A 129 -9.70 9.73 -10.09
C GLN A 129 -8.36 10.36 -9.69
N LEU A 130 -7.49 9.58 -9.06
CA LEU A 130 -6.12 10.03 -8.79
C LEU A 130 -5.36 10.20 -10.10
N LEU A 131 -4.66 11.33 -10.20
CA LEU A 131 -3.81 11.66 -11.33
C LEU A 131 -2.38 11.17 -11.09
N PHE A 132 -1.65 10.98 -12.16
CA PHE A 132 -0.20 10.78 -12.11
C PHE A 132 0.50 12.07 -11.69
N LEU A 133 1.69 11.92 -11.11
CA LEU A 133 2.53 13.05 -10.78
C LEU A 133 3.00 13.74 -12.07
N SER A 134 3.02 15.06 -12.04
CA SER A 134 3.71 15.87 -13.05
C SER A 134 5.22 15.56 -13.07
N SER A 135 5.92 16.00 -14.10
CA SER A 135 7.39 15.89 -14.17
C SER A 135 8.08 16.55 -12.97
N VAL A 136 7.55 17.70 -12.52
CA VAL A 136 8.06 18.43 -11.37
C VAL A 136 7.82 17.66 -10.08
N GLU A 137 6.60 17.17 -9.84
CA GLU A 137 6.29 16.37 -8.65
C GLU A 137 7.06 15.04 -8.62
N SER A 138 7.26 14.42 -9.78
CA SER A 138 8.04 13.19 -9.92
C SER A 138 9.49 13.41 -9.54
N TRP A 139 10.08 14.51 -10.01
CA TRP A 139 11.43 14.91 -9.64
C TRP A 139 11.51 15.23 -8.14
N ASN A 140 10.56 15.99 -7.59
CA ASN A 140 10.53 16.33 -6.18
C ASN A 140 10.47 15.08 -5.29
N LEU A 141 9.65 14.09 -5.65
CA LEU A 141 9.57 12.82 -4.93
C LEU A 141 10.90 12.06 -4.97
N LEU A 142 11.53 11.96 -6.15
CA LEU A 142 12.84 11.31 -6.26
C LEU A 142 13.91 12.07 -5.45
N TYR A 143 13.90 13.40 -5.55
CA TYR A 143 14.79 14.28 -4.83
C TYR A 143 14.69 14.07 -3.32
N GLU A 144 13.47 14.06 -2.79
CA GLU A 144 13.19 13.80 -1.37
C GLU A 144 13.75 12.45 -0.91
N LYS A 145 13.62 11.41 -1.74
CA LYS A 145 14.05 10.05 -1.39
C LYS A 145 15.55 9.83 -1.47
N VAL A 146 16.26 10.52 -2.36
CA VAL A 146 17.68 10.23 -2.65
C VAL A 146 18.61 11.35 -2.19
N PHE A 147 18.27 12.61 -2.44
CA PHE A 147 19.21 13.74 -2.36
C PHE A 147 19.16 14.48 -1.02
N VAL A 148 18.07 14.39 -0.26
CA VAL A 148 17.94 15.14 1.02
C VAL A 148 18.97 14.71 2.07
N LYS A 149 19.38 13.44 2.06
CA LYS A 149 20.28 12.88 3.09
C LYS A 149 21.77 13.04 2.76
N GLU A 150 22.12 13.33 1.52
CA GLU A 150 23.52 13.33 1.07
C GLU A 150 23.79 14.43 0.02
N CYS A 151 25.01 14.99 0.02
CA CYS A 151 25.41 15.93 -1.01
C CYS A 151 25.77 15.19 -2.31
N PHE A 152 25.10 15.53 -3.41
CA PHE A 152 25.42 15.05 -4.76
C PHE A 152 25.91 16.21 -5.64
N SER A 153 26.72 15.90 -6.65
CA SER A 153 27.07 16.88 -7.67
C SER A 153 25.88 17.14 -8.62
N PRO A 154 25.84 18.29 -9.32
CA PRO A 154 24.75 18.63 -10.24
C PRO A 154 24.52 17.59 -11.36
N GLU A 155 25.54 16.81 -11.71
CA GLU A 155 25.43 15.75 -12.73
C GLU A 155 24.45 14.65 -12.31
N PHE A 156 24.44 14.26 -11.03
CA PHE A 156 23.48 13.29 -10.50
C PHE A 156 22.06 13.82 -10.56
N GLU A 157 21.86 15.12 -10.31
CA GLU A 157 20.52 15.72 -10.41
C GLU A 157 20.00 15.68 -11.84
N ASN A 158 20.87 15.92 -12.84
CA ASN A 158 20.47 15.86 -14.24
C ASN A 158 20.04 14.44 -14.63
N ILE A 159 20.81 13.41 -14.24
CA ILE A 159 20.44 12.01 -14.48
C ILE A 159 19.16 11.65 -13.72
N GLY A 160 19.05 12.09 -12.46
CA GLY A 160 17.87 11.86 -11.64
C GLY A 160 16.59 12.46 -12.23
N LYS A 161 16.67 13.66 -12.82
CA LYS A 161 15.54 14.27 -13.56
C LYS A 161 15.12 13.44 -14.76
N GLN A 162 16.08 12.91 -15.53
CA GLN A 162 15.79 12.00 -16.65
C GLN A 162 15.10 10.71 -16.18
N ILE A 163 15.60 10.12 -15.09
CA ILE A 163 15.00 8.92 -14.48
C ILE A 163 13.56 9.21 -14.03
N ALA A 164 13.34 10.31 -13.30
CA ALA A 164 12.01 10.70 -12.82
C ALA A 164 11.04 10.92 -13.98
N LEU A 165 11.48 11.59 -15.05
CA LEU A 165 10.69 11.78 -16.26
C LEU A 165 10.29 10.44 -16.91
N ASN A 166 11.24 9.50 -16.98
CA ASN A 166 11.01 8.18 -17.56
C ASN A 166 10.13 7.27 -16.68
N CYS A 167 9.93 7.60 -15.40
CA CYS A 167 8.96 6.91 -14.53
C CYS A 167 7.50 7.29 -14.83
N LYS A 168 7.24 8.24 -15.75
CA LYS A 168 5.91 8.64 -16.24
C LYS A 168 4.91 9.00 -15.13
N GLY A 169 5.41 9.59 -14.04
CA GLY A 169 4.54 10.10 -12.97
C GLY A 169 3.97 9.05 -12.02
N LEU A 170 4.37 7.78 -12.12
CA LEU A 170 3.89 6.74 -11.21
C LEU A 170 4.72 6.74 -9.91
N PRO A 171 4.14 7.01 -8.73
CA PRO A 171 4.89 7.09 -7.47
C PRO A 171 5.65 5.82 -7.12
N LEU A 172 5.05 4.63 -7.35
CA LEU A 172 5.68 3.35 -7.02
C LEU A 172 7.00 3.14 -7.76
N THR A 173 7.07 3.42 -9.07
CA THR A 173 8.29 3.24 -9.86
C THR A 173 9.38 4.21 -9.41
N ILE A 174 9.00 5.45 -9.12
CA ILE A 174 9.92 6.48 -8.59
C ILE A 174 10.53 6.01 -7.26
N VAL A 175 9.71 5.53 -6.32
CA VAL A 175 10.18 5.06 -5.01
C VAL A 175 11.10 3.84 -5.14
N VAL A 176 10.75 2.89 -6.01
CA VAL A 176 11.55 1.68 -6.22
C VAL A 176 12.91 2.02 -6.82
N ILE A 177 12.96 2.88 -7.85
CA ILE A 177 14.23 3.33 -8.43
C ILE A 177 15.01 4.18 -7.43
N SER A 178 14.36 5.02 -6.63
CA SER A 178 15.04 5.78 -5.57
C SER A 178 15.75 4.87 -4.57
N GLY A 179 15.15 3.73 -4.20
CA GLY A 179 15.80 2.73 -3.34
C GLY A 179 17.01 2.06 -4.02
N LEU A 180 16.89 1.76 -5.32
CA LEU A 180 18.01 1.23 -6.11
C LEU A 180 19.18 2.23 -6.19
N LEU A 181 18.89 3.51 -6.45
CA LEU A 181 19.90 4.57 -6.56
C LEU A 181 20.65 4.77 -5.23
N GLN A 182 19.93 4.79 -4.10
CA GLN A 182 20.54 4.85 -2.77
C GLN A 182 21.52 3.69 -2.53
N LYS A 183 21.13 2.48 -2.92
CA LYS A 183 21.98 1.30 -2.76
C LYS A 183 23.23 1.32 -3.64
N ILE A 184 23.11 1.84 -4.87
CA ILE A 184 24.23 1.95 -5.81
C ILE A 184 25.23 3.05 -5.40
N GLY A 185 24.78 4.04 -4.63
CA GLY A 185 25.59 5.14 -4.12
C GLY A 185 26.01 6.13 -5.22
N LYS A 186 27.13 6.83 -4.99
CA LYS A 186 27.63 7.93 -5.83
C LYS A 186 28.48 7.44 -7.01
N SER A 187 27.98 6.48 -7.77
CA SER A 187 28.64 5.99 -9.00
C SER A 187 27.91 6.52 -10.23
N LEU A 188 28.49 7.50 -10.91
CA LEU A 188 27.90 8.13 -12.09
C LEU A 188 27.62 7.11 -13.21
N ASP A 189 28.54 6.19 -13.50
CA ASP A 189 28.35 5.20 -14.57
C ASP A 189 27.19 4.26 -14.26
N LYS A 190 27.03 3.85 -13.00
CA LYS A 190 25.88 3.04 -12.58
C LYS A 190 24.58 3.82 -12.65
N TRP A 191 24.57 5.11 -12.31
CA TRP A 191 23.40 5.98 -12.47
C TRP A 191 22.99 6.12 -13.94
N LYS A 192 23.96 6.31 -14.85
CA LYS A 192 23.70 6.35 -16.30
C LYS A 192 23.12 5.02 -16.79
N SER A 193 23.68 3.89 -16.37
CA SER A 193 23.15 2.56 -16.70
C SER A 193 21.72 2.37 -16.19
N VAL A 194 21.39 2.83 -14.97
CA VAL A 194 20.01 2.80 -14.46
C VAL A 194 19.09 3.67 -15.32
N ALA A 195 19.53 4.86 -15.72
CA ALA A 195 18.74 5.75 -16.57
C ALA A 195 18.45 5.11 -17.94
N GLU A 196 19.44 4.48 -18.58
CA GLU A 196 19.29 3.73 -19.83
C GLU A 196 18.32 2.55 -19.66
N ASN A 197 18.47 1.76 -18.60
CA ASN A 197 17.58 0.64 -18.31
C ASN A 197 16.14 1.09 -18.11
N VAL A 198 15.90 2.14 -17.32
CA VAL A 198 14.55 2.70 -17.10
C VAL A 198 13.99 3.25 -18.42
N SER A 199 14.81 3.92 -19.23
CA SER A 199 14.42 4.42 -20.55
C SER A 199 14.01 3.28 -21.49
N SER A 200 14.73 2.16 -21.46
CA SER A 200 14.47 1.01 -22.35
C SER A 200 13.14 0.30 -22.07
N VAL A 201 12.61 0.44 -20.85
CA VAL A 201 11.36 -0.23 -20.43
C VAL A 201 10.14 0.68 -20.47
N VAL A 202 10.29 1.94 -20.88
CA VAL A 202 9.18 2.88 -21.07
C VAL A 202 8.18 2.28 -22.04
N SER A 203 6.89 2.36 -21.69
CA SER A 203 5.81 1.81 -22.50
C SER A 203 4.59 2.73 -22.47
N THR A 204 3.72 2.59 -23.47
CA THR A 204 2.38 3.19 -23.44
C THR A 204 1.47 2.49 -22.43
N ASP A 205 1.72 1.21 -22.16
CA ASP A 205 1.08 0.47 -21.07
C ASP A 205 1.88 0.68 -19.78
N LEU A 206 1.32 1.50 -18.89
CA LEU A 206 1.98 1.87 -17.65
C LEU A 206 2.03 0.72 -16.63
N ASP A 207 1.10 -0.25 -16.68
CA ASP A 207 1.15 -1.43 -15.80
C ASP A 207 2.30 -2.36 -16.22
N VAL A 208 2.48 -2.56 -17.54
CA VAL A 208 3.64 -3.29 -18.08
C VAL A 208 4.95 -2.56 -17.77
N GLN A 209 5.01 -1.24 -17.95
CA GLN A 209 6.18 -0.45 -17.59
C GLN A 209 6.51 -0.59 -16.09
N CYS A 210 5.50 -0.48 -15.23
CA CYS A 210 5.66 -0.64 -13.79
C CYS A 210 6.32 -1.99 -13.46
N MET A 211 5.77 -3.09 -14.00
CA MET A 211 6.32 -4.43 -13.79
C MET A 211 7.77 -4.57 -14.28
N LYS A 212 8.10 -3.99 -15.44
CA LYS A 212 9.49 -4.01 -15.95
C LYS A 212 10.44 -3.23 -15.04
N VAL A 213 10.02 -2.08 -14.51
CA VAL A 213 10.81 -1.30 -13.54
C VAL A 213 11.02 -2.08 -12.24
N LEU A 214 9.98 -2.75 -11.72
CA LEU A 214 10.10 -3.63 -10.56
C LEU A 214 11.09 -4.78 -10.81
N ALA A 215 11.03 -5.41 -11.99
CA ALA A 215 11.95 -6.47 -12.40
C ALA A 215 13.40 -5.97 -12.46
N LEU A 216 13.64 -4.77 -13.01
CA LEU A 216 14.97 -4.15 -13.00
C LEU A 216 15.51 -4.02 -11.57
N SER A 217 14.71 -3.52 -10.63
CA SER A 217 15.12 -3.41 -9.23
C SER A 217 15.43 -4.77 -8.60
N TYR A 218 14.60 -5.78 -8.87
CA TYR A 218 14.84 -7.16 -8.43
C TYR A 218 16.18 -7.71 -8.95
N HIS A 219 16.51 -7.50 -10.22
CA HIS A 219 17.79 -7.93 -10.79
C HIS A 219 19.00 -7.20 -10.18
N HIS A 220 18.82 -6.03 -9.58
CA HIS A 220 19.89 -5.35 -8.85
C HIS A 220 19.98 -5.75 -7.37
N LEU A 221 19.08 -6.59 -6.85
CA LEU A 221 19.20 -7.14 -5.50
C LEU A 221 20.41 -8.09 -5.41
N PRO A 222 21.13 -8.12 -4.27
CA PRO A 222 22.18 -9.10 -4.04
C PRO A 222 21.55 -10.50 -4.02
N GLN A 223 22.31 -11.52 -4.41
CA GLN A 223 21.79 -12.88 -4.58
C GLN A 223 21.03 -13.42 -3.34
N HIS A 224 21.54 -13.16 -2.13
CA HIS A 224 20.90 -13.60 -0.89
C HIS A 224 19.54 -12.94 -0.64
N LEU A 225 19.37 -11.65 -0.96
CA LEU A 225 18.07 -10.97 -0.79
C LEU A 225 17.06 -11.33 -1.86
N ARG A 226 17.48 -11.84 -3.03
CA ARG A 226 16.55 -12.31 -4.07
C ARG A 226 15.73 -13.48 -3.55
N ALA A 227 16.36 -14.44 -2.86
CA ALA A 227 15.66 -15.55 -2.23
C ALA A 227 14.70 -15.07 -1.14
N CYS A 228 15.15 -14.16 -0.26
CA CYS A 228 14.30 -13.54 0.76
C CYS A 228 13.07 -12.84 0.15
N PHE A 229 13.27 -12.07 -0.92
CA PHE A 229 12.20 -11.37 -1.62
C PHE A 229 11.18 -12.33 -2.26
N LEU A 230 11.65 -13.37 -2.96
CA LEU A 230 10.76 -14.36 -3.57
C LEU A 230 9.97 -15.15 -2.52
N TYR A 231 10.50 -15.32 -1.31
CA TYR A 231 9.82 -16.02 -0.23
C TYR A 231 8.51 -15.35 0.19
N PHE A 232 8.31 -14.05 -0.10
CA PHE A 232 7.02 -13.40 0.14
C PHE A 232 5.88 -14.03 -0.67
N ALA A 233 6.17 -14.73 -1.78
CA ALA A 233 5.16 -15.35 -2.65
C ALA A 233 4.39 -16.52 -1.99
N ILE A 234 4.89 -17.09 -0.88
CA ILE A 234 4.19 -18.17 -0.17
C ILE A 234 3.10 -17.64 0.77
N PHE A 235 3.12 -16.34 1.07
CA PHE A 235 2.16 -15.75 2.00
C PHE A 235 0.90 -15.32 1.25
N PRO A 236 -0.27 -15.41 1.88
CA PRO A 236 -1.49 -14.87 1.31
C PRO A 236 -1.37 -13.36 1.07
N VAL A 237 -1.93 -12.90 -0.05
CA VAL A 237 -1.93 -11.49 -0.45
C VAL A 237 -2.62 -10.63 0.61
N ASP A 238 -2.07 -9.44 0.86
CA ASP A 238 -2.60 -8.42 1.79
C ASP A 238 -2.77 -8.87 3.26
N LYS A 239 -2.08 -9.94 3.68
CA LYS A 239 -2.01 -10.34 5.09
C LYS A 239 -0.78 -9.79 5.79
N LEU A 240 -0.96 -9.41 7.06
CA LEU A 240 0.14 -8.98 7.93
C LEU A 240 1.09 -10.15 8.17
N ILE A 241 2.37 -9.95 7.84
CA ILE A 241 3.45 -10.89 8.12
C ILE A 241 4.25 -10.35 9.30
N PHE A 242 4.30 -11.11 10.39
CA PHE A 242 5.13 -10.76 11.53
C PHE A 242 6.62 -10.88 11.17
N VAL A 243 7.38 -9.80 11.35
CA VAL A 243 8.81 -9.73 11.01
C VAL A 243 9.60 -10.88 11.65
N ASN A 244 9.38 -11.14 12.95
CA ASN A 244 10.06 -12.22 13.67
C ASN A 244 9.78 -13.60 13.07
N LYS A 245 8.56 -13.84 12.56
CA LYS A 245 8.22 -15.08 11.88
C LYS A 245 8.97 -15.18 10.55
N LEU A 246 8.97 -14.10 9.78
CA LEU A 246 9.64 -14.04 8.48
C LEU A 246 11.15 -14.28 8.60
N VAL A 247 11.81 -13.61 9.55
CA VAL A 247 13.26 -13.78 9.81
C VAL A 247 13.59 -15.23 10.17
N ARG A 248 12.79 -15.87 11.04
CA ARG A 248 12.97 -17.29 11.40
C ARG A 248 12.81 -18.23 10.20
N LEU A 249 11.84 -17.94 9.33
CA LEU A 249 11.65 -18.73 8.11
C LEU A 249 12.83 -18.56 7.15
N TRP A 250 13.30 -17.34 6.90
CA TRP A 250 14.50 -17.11 6.10
C TRP A 250 15.76 -17.77 6.68
N ALA A 251 15.89 -17.81 8.01
CA ALA A 251 16.98 -18.52 8.68
C ALA A 251 16.88 -20.04 8.45
N ALA A 252 15.68 -20.62 8.58
CA ALA A 252 15.44 -22.04 8.39
C ALA A 252 15.69 -22.50 6.94
N GLU A 253 15.38 -21.65 5.96
CA GLU A 253 15.66 -21.89 4.53
C GLU A 253 17.14 -21.65 4.16
N GLY A 254 17.96 -21.19 5.11
CA GLY A 254 19.38 -20.90 4.88
C GLY A 254 19.65 -19.66 4.04
N PHE A 255 18.71 -18.72 3.93
CA PHE A 255 18.89 -17.49 3.13
C PHE A 255 19.77 -16.45 3.83
N LEU A 256 19.85 -16.50 5.17
CA LEU A 256 20.64 -15.57 5.97
C LEU A 256 22.08 -16.08 6.09
N LYS A 257 23.06 -15.21 5.78
CA LYS A 257 24.49 -15.54 5.98
C LYS A 257 24.82 -15.47 7.47
N VAL A 258 25.56 -16.48 7.96
CA VAL A 258 25.86 -16.69 9.39
C VAL A 258 26.85 -15.67 9.99
N ASP A 259 27.47 -14.81 9.18
CA ASP A 259 28.51 -13.85 9.67
C ASP A 259 27.98 -12.57 10.33
N GLU A 260 26.66 -12.34 10.38
CA GLU A 260 26.04 -11.18 11.05
C GLU A 260 25.25 -11.57 12.32
N MET A 261 25.65 -12.64 13.02
CA MET A 261 25.19 -12.93 14.39
C MET A 261 25.77 -11.98 15.45
N LYS A 262 26.32 -10.83 15.06
CA LYS A 262 26.59 -9.71 15.96
C LYS A 262 25.44 -8.72 15.84
N ASN A 263 24.57 -8.75 16.86
CA ASN A 263 23.45 -7.85 17.14
C ASN A 263 22.13 -8.19 16.43
N MET A 264 21.50 -9.30 16.81
CA MET A 264 20.09 -9.59 16.51
C MET A 264 19.08 -8.65 17.23
N GLU A 265 19.53 -7.57 17.87
CA GLU A 265 18.66 -6.64 18.61
C GLU A 265 18.84 -5.15 18.24
N GLU A 266 19.73 -4.78 17.31
CA GLU A 266 19.98 -3.38 16.95
C GLU A 266 19.77 -3.08 15.46
N VAL A 267 18.61 -3.45 14.90
CA VAL A 267 17.98 -2.70 13.80
C VAL A 267 16.47 -2.89 13.93
N GLY A 268 15.89 -2.21 14.93
CA GLY A 268 14.44 -2.00 15.07
C GLY A 268 14.05 -0.61 14.60
#